data_AF-E3ZQI2-F1
#
_entry.id   AF-E3ZQI2-F1
#
_cell.length_a   1.000
_cell.length_b   1.000
_cell.length_c   1.000
_cell.angle_alpha   90.00
_cell.angle_beta   90.00
_cell.angle_gamma   90.00
#
_symmetry.space_group_name_H-M   'P 1'
#
loop_
_entity.id
_entity.type
_entity.pdbx_description
1 polymer ?
#
loop_
_entity_poly.entity_id
_entity_poly.type
_entity_poly.pdbx_seq_one_letter_code
_entity_poly.pdbx_strand_id
1 'polypeptide(L)'
;MDEAFEKAAYALEKTDDVSGIVKTSYGYHLIQLVKKTDKTTYAKDKAKVKEAYIQSQLTSENMTAALKKELKAANIDIKDSDLKDAFSDYTSTESTSTATSN
;
A
#
# COMPACT_ATOMS: atom_id res chain seq x y z
N MET A 1 -6.35 1.43 6.11
CA MET A 1 -7.73 1.37 6.64
C MET A 1 -8.60 0.72 5.59
N ASP A 2 -9.68 0.06 6.00
CA ASP A 2 -10.65 -0.48 5.03
C ASP A 2 -11.29 0.68 4.24
N GLU A 3 -11.42 0.54 2.92
CA GLU A 3 -11.92 1.60 2.05
C GLU A 3 -13.35 2.03 2.43
N ALA A 4 -14.19 1.08 2.84
CA ALA A 4 -15.56 1.37 3.27
C ALA A 4 -15.57 2.20 4.56
N PHE A 5 -14.65 1.89 5.48
CA PHE A 5 -14.48 2.66 6.71
C PHE A 5 -14.01 4.09 6.42
N GLU A 6 -12.97 4.24 5.61
CA GLU A 6 -12.41 5.54 5.27
C GLU A 6 -13.43 6.45 4.56
N LYS A 7 -14.14 5.91 3.56
CA LYS A 7 -15.17 6.65 2.82
C LYS A 7 -16.30 7.12 3.73
N ALA A 8 -16.79 6.25 4.63
CA ALA A 8 -17.84 6.60 5.56
C ALA A 8 -17.38 7.67 6.58
N ALA A 9 -16.15 7.58 7.07
CA ALA A 9 -15.59 8.57 7.98
C ALA A 9 -15.44 9.95 7.33
N TYR A 10 -14.97 10.04 6.08
CA TYR A 10 -14.83 11.32 5.36
C TYR A 10 -16.16 11.94 4.93
N ALA A 11 -17.23 11.14 4.82
CA ALA A 11 -18.58 11.63 4.52
C ALA A 11 -19.22 12.36 5.72
N LEU A 12 -18.72 12.18 6.95
CA LEU A 12 -19.19 12.91 8.12
C LEU A 12 -18.75 14.39 8.05
N GLU A 13 -19.63 15.30 8.39
CA GLU A 13 -19.41 16.74 8.20
C GLU A 13 -19.05 17.44 9.50
N LYS A 14 -19.78 17.17 10.58
CA LYS A 14 -19.68 17.88 11.85
C LYS A 14 -19.11 16.98 12.93
N THR A 15 -18.39 17.59 13.87
CA THR A 15 -18.00 16.90 15.10
C THR A 15 -19.25 16.33 15.78
N ASP A 16 -19.11 15.11 16.28
CA ASP A 16 -20.15 14.26 16.89
C ASP A 16 -21.18 13.66 15.92
N ASP A 17 -21.05 13.89 14.60
CA ASP A 17 -21.84 13.15 13.62
C ASP A 17 -21.50 11.66 13.68
N VAL A 18 -22.53 10.82 13.56
CA VAL A 18 -22.42 9.36 13.57
C VAL A 18 -22.84 8.80 12.21
N SER A 19 -22.04 7.89 11.66
CA SER A 19 -22.35 7.19 10.41
C SER A 19 -23.51 6.20 10.58
N GLY A 20 -24.10 5.78 9.45
CA GLY A 20 -24.86 4.53 9.42
C GLY A 20 -23.98 3.30 9.70
N ILE A 21 -24.56 2.11 9.63
CA ILE A 21 -23.84 0.85 9.78
C ILE A 21 -22.90 0.66 8.58
N VAL A 22 -21.59 0.63 8.83
CA VAL A 22 -20.56 0.43 7.81
C VAL A 22 -20.07 -1.01 7.86
N LYS A 23 -20.20 -1.74 6.75
CA LYS A 23 -19.63 -3.09 6.61
C LYS A 23 -18.20 -2.99 6.09
N THR A 24 -17.27 -3.61 6.79
CA THR A 24 -15.86 -3.73 6.40
C THR A 24 -15.46 -5.21 6.35
N SER A 25 -14.23 -5.48 5.93
CA SER A 25 -13.61 -6.81 6.07
C SER A 25 -13.57 -7.34 7.52
N TYR A 26 -13.67 -6.47 8.53
CA TYR A 26 -13.61 -6.80 9.95
C TYR A 26 -14.99 -6.98 10.61
N GLY A 27 -16.09 -6.69 9.88
CA GLY A 27 -17.46 -6.78 10.38
C GLY A 27 -18.25 -5.50 10.19
N TYR A 28 -18.96 -5.06 11.22
CA TYR A 28 -19.84 -3.90 11.18
C TYR A 28 -19.37 -2.82 12.16
N HIS A 29 -19.34 -1.57 11.69
CA HIS A 29 -18.85 -0.42 12.46
C HIS A 29 -19.88 0.72 12.48
N LEU A 30 -19.91 1.45 13.59
CA LEU A 30 -20.51 2.78 13.71
C LEU A 30 -19.37 3.76 13.95
N ILE A 31 -19.32 4.84 13.19
CA ILE A 31 -18.20 5.78 13.17
C ILE A 31 -18.69 7.12 13.69
N GLN A 32 -18.07 7.68 14.73
CA GLN A 32 -18.32 9.04 15.21
C GLN A 32 -17.15 9.96 14.84
N LEU A 33 -17.46 11.12 14.28
CA LEU A 33 -16.45 12.12 13.92
C LEU A 33 -16.01 12.94 15.14
N VAL A 34 -14.79 12.72 15.64
CA VAL A 34 -14.24 13.51 16.76
C VAL A 34 -13.65 14.84 16.32
N LYS A 35 -12.96 14.85 15.17
CA LYS A 35 -12.32 16.05 14.63
C LYS A 35 -12.14 15.91 13.13
N LYS A 36 -12.61 16.91 12.39
CA LYS A 36 -12.30 17.10 10.97
C LYS A 36 -11.25 18.19 10.85
N THR A 37 -10.17 17.90 10.12
CA THR A 37 -9.17 18.91 9.78
C THR A 37 -9.42 19.32 8.35
N ASP A 38 -9.63 20.60 8.11
CA ASP A 38 -9.82 21.11 6.76
C ASP A 38 -8.53 20.95 5.95
N LYS A 39 -8.71 20.61 4.67
CA LYS A 39 -7.60 20.50 3.73
C LYS A 39 -7.01 21.90 3.56
N THR A 40 -5.72 22.07 3.85
CA THR A 40 -5.07 23.36 3.65
C THR A 40 -4.67 23.52 2.18
N THR A 41 -3.92 24.58 1.84
CA THR A 41 -3.45 24.77 0.46
C THR A 41 -2.44 23.70 0.08
N TYR A 42 -2.46 23.27 -1.19
CA TYR A 42 -1.51 22.28 -1.71
C TYR A 42 -0.06 22.64 -1.39
N ALA A 43 0.32 23.92 -1.45
CA ALA A 43 1.68 24.36 -1.16
C ALA A 43 2.14 24.02 0.28
N LYS A 44 1.24 24.11 1.27
CA LYS A 44 1.55 23.79 2.67
C LYS A 44 1.59 22.27 2.92
N ASP A 45 0.68 21.54 2.30
CA ASP A 45 0.57 20.09 2.49
C ASP A 45 1.43 19.28 1.52
N LYS A 46 2.09 19.91 0.52
CA LYS A 46 2.87 19.23 -0.52
C LYS A 46 3.90 18.26 0.05
N ALA A 47 4.60 18.64 1.12
CA ALA A 47 5.58 17.77 1.77
C ALA A 47 4.94 16.50 2.30
N LYS A 48 3.83 16.64 3.04
CA LYS A 48 3.06 15.51 3.60
C LYS A 48 2.44 14.64 2.51
N VAL A 49 1.88 15.27 1.47
CA VAL A 49 1.29 14.55 0.32
C VAL A 49 2.36 13.78 -0.44
N LYS A 50 3.55 14.37 -0.66
CA LYS A 50 4.67 13.69 -1.32
C LYS A 50 5.13 12.49 -0.50
N GLU A 51 5.27 12.64 0.81
CA GLU A 51 5.65 11.56 1.70
C GLU A 51 4.60 10.44 1.70
N ALA A 52 3.32 10.77 1.87
CA ALA A 52 2.21 9.81 1.81
C ALA A 52 2.15 9.08 0.46
N TYR A 53 2.40 9.80 -0.64
CA TYR A 53 2.47 9.21 -1.98
C TYR A 53 3.64 8.23 -2.10
N ILE A 54 4.85 8.61 -1.65
CA ILE A 54 6.00 7.70 -1.65
C ILE A 54 5.67 6.44 -0.86
N GLN A 55 5.11 6.58 0.35
CA GLN A 55 4.69 5.44 1.16
C GLN A 55 3.65 4.56 0.45
N SER A 56 2.66 5.16 -0.23
CA SER A 56 1.68 4.40 -1.02
C SER A 56 2.30 3.65 -2.20
N GLN A 57 3.43 4.13 -2.73
CA GLN A 57 4.17 3.48 -3.81
C GLN A 57 5.12 2.40 -3.29
N LEU A 58 5.33 2.26 -1.98
CA LEU A 58 6.10 1.15 -1.38
C LEU A 58 5.26 -0.14 -1.33
N THR A 59 4.65 -0.48 -2.46
CA THR A 59 3.94 -1.74 -2.64
C THR A 59 4.93 -2.87 -2.88
N SER A 60 4.53 -4.10 -2.55
CA SER A 60 5.35 -5.29 -2.84
C SER A 60 5.71 -5.38 -4.32
N GLU A 61 4.80 -4.98 -5.21
CA GLU A 61 5.00 -4.99 -6.65
C GLU A 61 6.08 -3.99 -7.08
N ASN A 62 6.00 -2.74 -6.64
CA ASN A 62 6.98 -1.71 -6.97
C ASN A 62 8.37 -2.01 -6.38
N MET A 63 8.41 -2.52 -5.15
CA MET A 63 9.67 -2.95 -4.53
C MET A 63 10.28 -4.13 -5.30
N THR A 64 9.48 -5.13 -5.65
CA THR A 64 9.92 -6.26 -6.46
C THR A 64 10.44 -5.78 -7.81
N ALA A 65 9.69 -4.93 -8.52
CA ALA A 65 10.11 -4.37 -9.80
C ALA A 65 11.43 -3.59 -9.71
N ALA A 66 11.62 -2.80 -8.65
CA ALA A 66 12.88 -2.11 -8.37
C ALA A 66 14.03 -3.11 -8.15
N LEU A 67 13.83 -4.14 -7.33
CA LEU A 67 14.83 -5.19 -7.09
C LEU A 67 15.18 -5.94 -8.38
N LYS A 68 14.20 -6.32 -9.20
CA LYS A 68 14.43 -6.97 -10.51
C LYS A 68 15.27 -6.09 -11.43
N LYS A 69 14.98 -4.79 -11.46
CA LYS A 69 15.71 -3.81 -12.29
C LYS A 69 17.17 -3.67 -11.84
N GLU A 70 17.39 -3.44 -10.55
CA GLU A 70 18.75 -3.25 -10.00
C GLU A 70 19.58 -4.53 -10.12
N LEU A 71 18.98 -5.71 -9.86
CA LEU A 71 19.64 -7.01 -10.02
C LEU A 71 20.07 -7.26 -11.47
N LYS A 72 19.21 -6.93 -12.44
CA LYS A 72 19.53 -7.01 -13.87
C LYS A 72 20.63 -6.02 -14.26
N ALA A 73 20.60 -4.80 -13.72
CA ALA A 73 21.62 -3.78 -14.00
C ALA A 73 23.00 -4.16 -13.43
N ALA A 74 23.03 -4.85 -12.28
CA ALA A 74 24.25 -5.28 -11.62
C ALA A 74 24.97 -6.45 -12.31
N ASN A 75 24.34 -7.13 -13.28
CA ASN A 75 24.91 -8.28 -14.01
C ASN A 75 25.61 -9.30 -13.09
N ILE A 76 24.93 -9.71 -12.02
CA ILE A 76 25.51 -10.56 -10.98
C ILE A 76 25.82 -11.95 -11.54
N ASP A 77 27.01 -12.45 -11.21
CA ASP A 77 27.51 -13.76 -11.60
C ASP A 77 27.65 -14.64 -10.34
N ILE A 78 26.73 -15.59 -10.16
CA ILE A 78 26.69 -16.44 -8.96
C ILE A 78 27.63 -17.62 -9.18
N LYS A 79 28.77 -17.60 -8.47
CA LYS A 79 29.82 -18.61 -8.57
C LYS A 79 29.60 -19.83 -7.69
N ASP A 80 28.82 -19.67 -6.63
CA ASP A 80 28.48 -20.75 -5.71
C ASP A 80 27.25 -21.51 -6.22
N SER A 81 27.42 -22.80 -6.49
CA SER A 81 26.35 -23.65 -7.00
C SER A 81 25.17 -23.79 -6.04
N ASP A 82 25.41 -23.66 -4.74
CA ASP A 82 24.39 -23.79 -3.71
C ASP A 82 23.48 -22.54 -3.65
N LEU A 83 23.95 -21.42 -4.22
CA LEU A 83 23.26 -20.13 -4.21
C LEU A 83 22.66 -19.74 -5.57
N LYS A 84 22.72 -20.62 -6.57
CA LYS A 84 22.22 -20.37 -7.94
C LYS A 84 20.75 -19.90 -7.98
N ASP A 85 19.94 -20.36 -7.03
CA ASP A 85 18.51 -20.06 -6.93
C ASP A 85 18.20 -18.91 -5.95
N ALA A 86 19.21 -18.30 -5.31
CA ALA A 86 19.01 -17.30 -4.25
C ALA A 86 18.23 -16.05 -4.69
N PHE A 87 18.16 -15.78 -5.99
CA PHE A 87 17.44 -14.64 -6.55
C PHE A 87 16.36 -15.06 -7.57
N SER A 88 15.93 -16.33 -7.58
CA SER A 88 14.96 -16.86 -8.56
C SER A 88 13.68 -16.02 -8.66
N ASP A 89 13.18 -15.52 -7.52
CA ASP A 89 11.95 -14.72 -7.44
C ASP A 89 12.09 -13.35 -8.15
N TYR A 90 13.33 -12.90 -8.33
CA TYR A 90 13.68 -11.61 -8.91
C TYR A 90 14.33 -11.71 -10.29
N THR A 91 14.87 -12.87 -10.67
CA THR A 91 15.46 -13.13 -12.00
C THR A 91 14.49 -13.81 -12.96
N SER A 92 13.50 -14.55 -12.45
CA SER A 92 12.53 -15.24 -13.31
C SER A 92 11.54 -14.25 -13.94
N THR A 93 11.55 -14.23 -15.27
CA THR A 93 10.59 -13.52 -16.12
C THR A 93 9.37 -14.41 -16.37
N GLU A 94 8.59 -14.73 -15.33
CA GLU A 94 7.26 -15.29 -15.52
C GLU A 94 6.37 -15.02 -14.31
N SER A 95 5.11 -14.70 -14.61
CA SER A 95 4.02 -14.41 -13.69
C SER A 95 3.68 -15.63 -12.83
N THR A 96 4.07 -15.64 -11.56
CA THR A 96 3.51 -16.57 -10.58
C THR A 96 2.33 -15.93 -9.87
N SER A 97 1.18 -16.02 -10.54
CA SER A 97 -0.09 -16.20 -9.87
C SER A 97 0.00 -17.44 -8.97
N THR A 98 0.19 -17.24 -7.67
CA THR A 98 -0.07 -18.28 -6.67
C THR A 98 -1.10 -17.75 -5.69
N ALA A 99 -2.37 -17.87 -6.10
CA ALA A 99 -3.47 -17.99 -5.18
C ALA A 99 -3.42 -19.38 -4.53
N THR A 100 -3.23 -19.42 -3.22
CA THR A 100 -3.51 -20.57 -2.34
C THR A 100 -4.05 -19.90 -1.07
N SER A 101 -5.33 -19.90 -0.67
CA SER A 101 -6.38 -20.92 -0.67
C SER A 101 -5.93 -22.26 -0.10
N ASN A 102 -5.70 -22.31 1.21
CA ASN A 102 -6.47 -23.15 2.14
C ASN A 102 -6.26 -22.66 3.58
#